data_AF-A0A367KNT3-F1
#
_entry.id   AF-A0A367KNT3-F1
#
_cell.length_a   1.000
_cell.length_b   1.000
_cell.length_c   1.000
_cell.angle_alpha   90.00
_cell.angle_beta   90.00
_cell.angle_gamma   90.00
#
_symmetry.space_group_name_H-M   'P 1'
#
loop_
_entity.id
_entity.type
_entity.pdbx_description
1 polymer ?
#
loop_
_entity_poly.entity_id
_entity_poly.type
_entity_poly.pdbx_seq_one_letter_code
_entity_poly.pdbx_strand_id
1 'polypeptide(L)'
;MNNISKSRLVTKRLCNNILGSQTIKSTPLLKQSYAYYNNSGNYNYNNDYDSYGSSSSASWGAPPDRPSLPRNTIVKFVPQQEAWIVERMGRFHRILEPGLNILAPVLDRIKYVKSLKETAIEVPSQSAITQDNVTLELDGVLYIRCIDPFKSSYGVEDAEFAITQLAQTTMRAEIGQMTLDRTLAERAYLNANIVDAINAAADDWGIRCLRYEIR
;
A
#
# COMPACT_ATOMS: atom_id res chain seq x y z
N MET A 1 32.10 -39.50 18.51
CA MET A 1 30.79 -38.92 18.17
C MET A 1 30.13 -38.44 19.46
N ASN A 2 29.47 -37.28 19.42
CA ASN A 2 28.77 -36.56 20.52
C ASN A 2 29.50 -35.33 21.08
N ASN A 3 29.43 -34.21 20.34
CA ASN A 3 29.63 -32.87 20.91
C ASN A 3 28.87 -31.77 20.12
N ILE A 4 27.66 -32.05 19.63
CA ILE A 4 26.85 -31.09 18.84
C ILE A 4 25.57 -30.65 19.56
N SER A 5 25.21 -31.26 20.70
CA SER A 5 23.91 -31.01 21.33
C SER A 5 23.92 -29.96 22.46
N LYS A 6 25.07 -29.37 22.83
CA LYS A 6 25.15 -28.37 23.91
C LYS A 6 25.14 -26.91 23.45
N SER A 7 25.29 -26.62 22.16
CA SER A 7 25.35 -25.25 21.63
C SER A 7 23.98 -24.62 21.31
N ARG A 8 22.89 -25.39 21.26
CA ARG A 8 21.54 -24.88 20.94
C ARG A 8 20.73 -24.39 22.15
N LEU A 9 21.20 -24.60 23.38
CA LEU A 9 20.47 -24.24 24.60
C LEU A 9 20.89 -22.89 25.20
N VAL A 10 22.05 -22.33 24.81
CA VAL A 10 22.50 -21.02 25.28
C VAL A 10 21.90 -19.88 24.43
N THR A 11 21.58 -20.13 23.17
CA THR A 11 21.03 -19.12 22.26
C THR A 11 19.55 -18.78 22.52
N LYS A 12 18.80 -19.61 23.27
CA LYS A 12 17.40 -19.34 23.61
C LYS A 12 17.20 -18.46 24.86
N ARG A 13 18.26 -18.14 25.61
CA ARG A 13 18.16 -17.34 26.84
C ARG A 13 18.55 -15.87 26.70
N LEU A 14 19.04 -15.45 25.53
CA LEU A 14 19.35 -14.04 25.27
C LEU A 14 18.18 -13.23 24.67
N CYS A 15 17.12 -13.89 24.17
CA CYS A 15 15.97 -13.18 23.59
C CYS A 15 14.96 -12.61 24.58
N ASN A 16 15.11 -12.83 25.90
CA ASN A 16 14.08 -12.47 26.89
C ASN A 16 14.43 -11.28 27.81
N ASN A 17 15.57 -10.61 27.63
CA ASN A 17 16.01 -9.54 28.55
C ASN A 17 16.15 -8.13 27.94
N ILE A 18 15.54 -7.87 26.78
CA ILE A 18 15.50 -6.51 26.17
C ILE A 18 14.04 -6.00 26.06
N LEU A 19 13.13 -6.51 26.90
CA LEU A 19 11.79 -5.95 27.09
C LEU A 19 11.79 -5.10 28.35
N GLY A 20 12.54 -4.01 28.31
CA GLY A 20 12.61 -3.01 29.36
C GLY A 20 12.48 -1.61 28.78
N SER A 21 11.29 -1.03 28.88
CA SER A 21 11.05 0.42 28.92
C SER A 21 11.55 1.25 27.73
N GLN A 22 10.80 1.25 26.63
CA GLN A 22 10.46 2.49 25.93
C GLN A 22 9.04 2.30 25.38
N THR A 23 8.08 3.04 25.92
CA THR A 23 6.76 3.23 25.33
C THR A 23 6.95 3.97 24.00
N ILE A 24 7.20 3.21 22.94
CA ILE A 24 7.14 3.70 21.58
C ILE A 24 5.71 4.23 21.40
N LYS A 25 5.55 5.55 21.39
CA LYS A 25 4.37 6.18 20.81
C LYS A 25 4.43 5.91 19.32
N SER A 26 4.10 4.68 18.93
CA SER A 26 3.84 4.35 17.54
C SER A 26 2.61 5.14 17.19
N THR A 27 2.79 6.25 16.48
CA THR A 27 1.68 6.83 15.73
C THR A 27 1.09 5.69 14.90
N PRO A 28 -0.19 5.35 15.09
CA PRO A 28 -0.80 4.33 14.25
C PRO A 28 -0.73 4.88 12.82
N LEU A 29 0.03 4.22 11.95
CA LEU A 29 -0.02 4.46 10.52
C LEU A 29 -1.50 4.42 10.15
N LEU A 30 -2.02 5.54 9.62
CA LEU A 30 -3.41 5.63 9.23
C LEU A 30 -3.72 4.43 8.33
N LYS A 31 -4.59 3.55 8.83
CA LYS A 31 -5.07 2.40 8.09
C LYS A 31 -5.92 2.93 6.94
N GLN A 32 -5.31 3.21 5.81
CA GLN A 32 -6.03 3.38 4.55
C GLN A 32 -6.51 2.00 4.11
N SER A 33 -7.58 1.55 4.77
CA SER A 33 -8.27 0.32 4.40
C SER A 33 -9.09 0.60 3.14
N TYR A 34 -8.67 0.04 2.02
CA TYR A 34 -9.42 0.08 0.77
C TYR A 34 -9.86 -1.34 0.35
N ALA A 35 -10.85 -1.91 1.03
CA ALA A 35 -11.72 -2.91 0.42
C ALA A 35 -13.05 -3.10 1.18
N TYR A 36 -14.07 -3.48 0.40
CA TYR A 36 -15.41 -4.00 0.72
C TYR A 36 -16.62 -3.05 0.78
N TYR A 37 -17.52 -3.35 -0.15
CA TYR A 37 -18.87 -2.82 -0.36
C TYR A 37 -19.82 -3.60 0.55
N ASN A 38 -20.26 -3.00 1.65
CA ASN A 38 -21.50 -3.40 2.32
C ASN A 38 -22.55 -2.33 2.00
N ASN A 39 -23.30 -2.54 0.93
CA ASN A 39 -24.59 -1.89 0.76
C ASN A 39 -25.65 -2.86 1.28
N SER A 40 -25.85 -2.86 2.61
CA SER A 40 -27.15 -3.23 3.14
C SER A 40 -28.11 -2.15 2.69
N GLY A 41 -29.04 -2.53 1.81
CA GLY A 41 -29.85 -1.62 1.03
C GLY A 41 -30.49 -0.50 1.83
N ASN A 42 -30.65 0.63 1.17
CA ASN A 42 -31.71 1.55 1.52
C ASN A 42 -32.31 2.09 0.21
N TYR A 43 -33.47 1.55 -0.15
CA TYR A 43 -34.42 2.30 -0.96
C TYR A 43 -34.78 3.52 -0.14
N ASN A 44 -34.50 4.74 -0.61
CA ASN A 44 -35.16 5.87 0.00
C ASN A 44 -35.59 6.91 -1.04
N TYR A 45 -36.89 7.18 -0.93
CA TYR A 45 -37.68 8.16 -1.63
C TYR A 45 -37.07 9.56 -1.47
N ASN A 46 -37.31 10.41 -2.46
CA ASN A 46 -37.20 11.86 -2.33
C ASN A 46 -37.90 12.31 -1.04
N ASN A 47 -37.26 13.19 -0.29
CA ASN A 47 -37.95 14.24 0.46
C ASN A 47 -36.98 15.41 0.66
N ASP A 48 -37.22 16.46 -0.11
CA ASP A 48 -36.92 17.84 0.25
C ASP A 48 -37.66 18.14 1.56
N TYR A 49 -36.95 18.36 2.67
CA TYR A 49 -37.35 19.24 3.77
C TYR A 49 -36.11 19.63 4.59
N ASP A 50 -36.06 20.91 4.93
CA ASP A 50 -35.05 21.70 5.61
C ASP A 50 -34.27 21.04 6.76
N SER A 51 -33.00 21.43 6.96
CA SER A 51 -32.49 21.69 8.32
C SER A 51 -31.25 22.56 8.37
N TYR A 52 -31.42 23.75 8.95
CA TYR A 52 -30.38 24.67 9.41
C TYR A 52 -29.46 24.00 10.44
N GLY A 53 -28.15 24.24 10.32
CA GLY A 53 -27.19 24.25 11.43
C GLY A 53 -27.05 22.96 12.26
N SER A 54 -26.01 22.19 11.98
CA SER A 54 -25.35 21.39 13.02
C SER A 54 -23.84 21.40 12.84
N SER A 55 -23.21 22.19 13.70
CA SER A 55 -21.82 22.06 14.11
C SER A 55 -21.53 20.62 14.51
N SER A 56 -20.73 19.92 13.72
CA SER A 56 -20.13 18.65 14.14
C SER A 56 -18.62 18.84 14.22
N SER A 57 -18.13 18.72 15.45
CA SER A 57 -16.74 18.50 15.78
C SER A 57 -16.11 17.53 14.79
N ALA A 58 -15.09 17.98 14.05
CA ALA A 58 -14.29 17.14 13.18
C ALA A 58 -13.72 15.96 14.00
N SER A 59 -14.36 14.80 13.85
CA SER A 59 -13.93 13.56 14.46
C SER A 59 -12.66 13.11 13.74
N TRP A 60 -11.54 13.20 14.45
CA TRP A 60 -10.26 12.62 14.06
C TRP A 60 -10.48 11.12 13.81
N GLY A 61 -10.58 10.71 12.54
CA GLY A 61 -10.81 9.31 12.15
C GLY A 61 -11.81 9.07 11.03
N ALA A 62 -12.36 10.10 10.37
CA ALA A 62 -13.13 9.87 9.15
C ALA A 62 -12.26 9.19 8.07
N PRO A 63 -12.66 8.02 7.53
CA PRO A 63 -11.92 7.40 6.44
C PRO A 63 -11.91 8.34 5.22
N PRO A 64 -10.82 8.39 4.44
CA PRO A 64 -10.74 9.28 3.28
C PRO A 64 -11.91 9.04 2.33
N ASP A 65 -12.50 10.14 1.84
CA ASP A 65 -13.59 10.12 0.86
C ASP A 65 -13.19 9.26 -0.34
N ARG A 66 -13.89 8.13 -0.51
CA ARG A 66 -13.62 7.22 -1.63
C ARG A 66 -14.31 7.78 -2.87
N PRO A 67 -13.62 7.87 -4.02
CA PRO A 67 -14.28 8.24 -5.26
C PRO A 67 -15.36 7.20 -5.56
N SER A 68 -16.60 7.66 -5.75
CA SER A 68 -17.72 6.77 -6.09
C SER A 68 -17.42 6.06 -7.41
N LEU A 69 -17.50 4.73 -7.43
CA LEU A 69 -17.33 3.97 -8.66
C LEU A 69 -18.35 4.46 -9.71
N PRO A 70 -17.94 4.66 -10.96
CA PRO A 70 -18.82 5.24 -11.96
C PRO A 70 -19.98 4.28 -12.25
N ARG A 71 -21.22 4.78 -12.22
CA ARG A 71 -22.47 4.00 -12.44
C ARG A 71 -22.42 3.19 -13.72
N ASN A 72 -22.91 1.96 -13.72
CA ASN A 72 -22.90 1.12 -14.93
C ASN A 72 -23.92 1.66 -15.95
N THR A 73 -23.44 2.06 -17.13
CA THR A 73 -24.23 2.55 -18.26
C THR A 73 -23.87 1.69 -19.46
N ILE A 74 -24.80 1.50 -20.41
CA ILE A 74 -24.63 0.64 -21.60
C ILE A 74 -23.37 1.01 -22.39
N VAL A 75 -23.11 2.31 -22.52
CA VAL A 75 -21.92 2.85 -23.16
C VAL A 75 -21.07 3.55 -22.11
N LYS A 76 -19.79 3.19 -22.07
CA LYS A 76 -18.80 3.83 -21.20
C LYS A 76 -17.55 4.20 -21.96
N PHE A 77 -17.07 5.39 -21.65
CA PHE A 77 -15.79 5.88 -22.10
C PHE A 77 -14.79 5.68 -20.96
N VAL A 78 -13.78 4.85 -21.20
CA VAL A 78 -12.66 4.65 -20.27
C VAL A 78 -11.58 5.68 -20.60
N PRO A 79 -11.19 6.54 -19.65
CA PRO A 79 -10.11 7.51 -19.87
C PRO A 79 -8.79 6.83 -20.22
N GLN A 80 -7.92 7.57 -20.91
CA GLN A 80 -6.55 7.10 -21.17
C GLN A 80 -5.78 6.94 -19.85
N GLN A 81 -4.90 5.93 -19.78
CA GLN A 81 -4.10 5.59 -18.60
C GLN A 81 -4.95 5.15 -17.38
N GLU A 82 -6.14 4.62 -17.62
CA GLU A 82 -6.96 3.93 -16.62
C GLU A 82 -7.34 2.53 -17.10
N ALA A 83 -7.40 1.59 -16.16
CA ALA A 83 -7.86 0.23 -16.40
C ALA A 83 -9.01 -0.08 -15.46
N TRP A 84 -10.13 -0.53 -16.04
CA TRP A 84 -11.35 -0.80 -15.28
C TRP A 84 -11.65 -2.29 -15.32
N ILE A 85 -11.88 -2.88 -14.15
CA ILE A 85 -12.08 -4.32 -14.01
C ILE A 85 -13.55 -4.60 -13.86
N VAL A 86 -14.05 -5.45 -14.76
CA VAL A 86 -15.46 -5.81 -14.83
C VAL A 86 -15.65 -7.24 -14.36
N GLU A 87 -16.61 -7.40 -13.46
CA GLU A 87 -17.12 -8.68 -12.99
C GLU A 87 -18.49 -8.95 -13.58
N ARG A 88 -18.75 -10.20 -13.95
CA ARG A 88 -20.09 -10.70 -14.34
C ARG A 88 -20.54 -11.72 -13.32
N MET A 89 -21.67 -11.45 -12.66
CA MET A 89 -22.22 -12.34 -11.61
C MET A 89 -21.19 -12.74 -10.52
N GLY A 90 -20.28 -11.84 -10.17
CA GLY A 90 -19.25 -12.07 -9.15
C GLY A 90 -17.99 -12.81 -9.62
N ARG A 91 -17.85 -13.09 -10.93
CA ARG A 91 -16.61 -13.61 -11.51
C ARG A 91 -15.95 -12.56 -12.39
N PHE A 92 -14.61 -12.53 -12.41
CA PHE A 92 -13.84 -11.75 -13.36
C PHE A 92 -14.30 -12.06 -14.81
N HIS A 93 -14.58 -11.01 -15.58
CA HIS A 93 -14.98 -11.12 -16.98
C HIS A 93 -13.89 -10.60 -17.92
N ARG A 94 -13.53 -9.32 -17.80
CA ARG A 94 -12.48 -8.68 -18.60
C ARG A 94 -11.99 -7.37 -17.99
N ILE A 95 -10.83 -6.92 -18.45
CA ILE A 95 -10.28 -5.59 -18.20
C ILE A 95 -10.71 -4.69 -19.36
N LEU A 96 -11.22 -3.50 -19.07
CA LEU A 96 -11.55 -2.51 -20.09
C LEU A 96 -10.32 -1.66 -20.37
N GLU A 97 -9.90 -1.67 -21.62
CA GLU A 97 -8.85 -0.80 -22.14
C GLU A 97 -9.42 0.60 -22.48
N PRO A 98 -8.56 1.62 -22.60
CA PRO A 98 -8.99 2.97 -22.94
C PRO A 98 -9.82 3.02 -24.23
N GLY A 99 -10.91 3.79 -24.20
CA GLY A 99 -11.81 3.95 -25.35
C GLY A 99 -13.26 3.56 -25.07
N LEU A 100 -14.01 3.34 -26.16
CA LEU A 100 -15.44 3.04 -26.12
C LEU A 100 -15.66 1.58 -25.74
N ASN A 101 -16.29 1.35 -24.60
CA ASN A 101 -16.63 0.04 -24.10
C ASN A 101 -18.15 -0.10 -23.93
N ILE A 102 -18.69 -1.23 -24.37
CA ILE A 102 -20.11 -1.57 -24.23
C ILE A 102 -20.26 -2.58 -23.08
N LEU A 103 -21.09 -2.24 -22.09
CA LEU A 103 -21.34 -3.07 -20.92
C LEU A 103 -22.83 -3.42 -20.83
N ALA A 104 -23.14 -4.62 -20.35
CA ALA A 104 -24.52 -5.00 -20.02
C ALA A 104 -24.86 -4.48 -18.61
N PRO A 105 -25.76 -3.49 -18.43
CA PRO A 105 -25.97 -2.82 -17.15
C PRO A 105 -26.48 -3.73 -16.02
N VAL A 106 -27.15 -4.83 -16.38
CA VAL A 106 -27.73 -5.80 -15.44
C VAL A 106 -26.75 -6.91 -15.04
N LEU A 107 -25.89 -7.33 -15.97
CA LEU A 107 -25.02 -8.50 -15.80
C LEU A 107 -23.60 -8.14 -15.38
N ASP A 108 -23.07 -7.04 -15.92
CA ASP A 108 -21.71 -6.59 -15.71
C ASP A 108 -21.67 -5.59 -14.56
N ARG A 109 -20.58 -5.55 -13.79
CA ARG A 109 -20.34 -4.57 -12.73
C ARG A 109 -18.87 -4.17 -12.74
N ILE A 110 -18.59 -2.87 -12.73
CA ILE A 110 -17.23 -2.35 -12.54
C ILE A 110 -16.90 -2.43 -11.06
N LYS A 111 -15.93 -3.26 -10.70
CA LYS A 111 -15.56 -3.51 -9.31
C LYS A 111 -14.34 -2.70 -8.88
N TYR A 112 -13.34 -2.61 -9.75
CA TYR A 112 -12.09 -1.90 -9.49
C TYR A 112 -11.77 -0.95 -10.64
N VAL A 113 -11.24 0.22 -10.29
CA VAL A 113 -10.68 1.19 -11.22
C VAL A 113 -9.25 1.45 -10.76
N LYS A 114 -8.28 1.21 -11.64
CA LYS A 114 -6.86 1.41 -11.35
C LYS A 114 -6.29 2.41 -12.34
N SER A 115 -5.56 3.39 -11.81
CA SER A 115 -4.76 4.30 -12.62
C SER A 115 -3.48 3.57 -13.05
N LEU A 116 -3.13 3.67 -14.33
CA LEU A 116 -1.85 3.18 -14.88
C LEU A 116 -0.77 4.27 -14.86
N LYS A 117 -1.13 5.46 -14.37
CA LYS A 117 -0.18 6.57 -14.21
C LYS A 117 0.83 6.24 -13.12
N GLU A 118 1.98 6.90 -13.21
CA GLU A 118 2.96 6.87 -12.13
C GLU A 118 2.42 7.67 -10.95
N THR A 119 2.47 7.07 -9.76
CA THR A 119 2.01 7.69 -8.51
C THR A 119 3.18 7.72 -7.54
N ALA A 120 3.33 8.85 -6.85
CA ALA A 120 4.27 9.01 -5.76
C ALA A 120 3.58 8.66 -4.43
N ILE A 121 4.17 7.76 -3.65
CA ILE A 121 3.70 7.38 -2.33
C ILE A 121 4.79 7.75 -1.32
N GLU A 122 4.39 8.50 -0.31
CA GLU A 122 5.28 8.87 0.79
C GLU A 122 5.41 7.71 1.78
N VAL A 123 6.65 7.37 2.11
CA VAL A 123 6.98 6.40 3.14
C VAL A 123 7.11 7.15 4.46
N PRO A 124 6.37 6.77 5.51
CA PRO A 124 6.45 7.44 6.81
C PRO A 124 7.84 7.27 7.42
N SER A 125 8.30 8.31 8.13
CA SER A 125 9.63 8.33 8.73
C SER A 125 9.85 7.18 9.70
N GLN A 126 11.05 6.61 9.68
CA GLN A 126 11.47 5.50 10.53
C GLN A 126 12.79 5.83 11.22
N SER A 127 12.86 5.55 12.52
CA SER A 127 14.12 5.56 13.25
C SER A 127 14.87 4.24 13.02
N ALA A 128 16.12 4.33 12.59
CA ALA A 128 17.00 3.20 12.35
C ALA A 128 18.35 3.41 13.04
N ILE A 129 19.00 2.30 13.39
CA ILE A 129 20.34 2.29 13.98
C ILE A 129 21.27 1.69 12.95
N THR A 130 22.33 2.42 12.61
CA THR A 130 23.39 1.98 11.68
C THR A 130 24.34 0.99 12.33
N GLN A 131 25.20 0.38 11.52
CA GLN A 131 26.23 -0.55 12.00
C GLN A 131 27.16 0.07 13.06
N ASP A 132 27.40 1.39 13.00
CA ASP A 132 28.27 2.11 13.93
C ASP A 132 27.53 2.62 15.17
N ASN A 133 26.34 2.09 15.45
CA ASN A 133 25.52 2.45 16.60
C ASN A 133 25.10 3.93 16.61
N VAL A 134 24.95 4.54 15.43
CA VAL A 134 24.37 5.88 15.27
C VAL A 134 22.89 5.75 14.92
N THR A 135 22.06 6.43 15.69
CA THR A 135 20.61 6.56 15.43
C THR A 135 20.35 7.66 14.42
N LEU A 136 19.56 7.37 13.40
CA LEU A 136 19.12 8.33 12.40
C LEU A 136 17.66 8.11 12.03
N GLU A 137 16.98 9.18 11.64
CA GLU A 137 15.60 9.14 11.16
C GLU A 137 15.62 9.37 9.66
N LEU A 138 14.99 8.46 8.91
CA LEU A 138 14.92 8.53 7.46
C LEU A 138 13.48 8.35 7.00
N ASP A 139 13.12 9.14 6.01
CA ASP A 139 11.90 9.02 5.23
C ASP A 139 12.25 8.89 3.74
N GLY A 140 11.22 8.72 2.92
CA GLY A 140 11.44 8.57 1.48
C GLY A 140 10.16 8.60 0.69
N VAL A 141 10.32 8.63 -0.63
CA VAL A 141 9.22 8.61 -1.59
C VAL A 141 9.43 7.46 -2.57
N LEU A 142 8.40 6.63 -2.71
CA LEU A 142 8.33 5.61 -3.75
C LEU A 142 7.59 6.14 -4.96
N TYR A 143 8.12 5.86 -6.13
CA TYR A 143 7.43 6.08 -7.39
C TYR A 143 7.06 4.74 -7.99
N ILE A 144 5.75 4.47 -8.04
CA ILE A 144 5.21 3.19 -8.50
C ILE A 144 4.31 3.37 -9.71
N ARG A 145 4.16 2.31 -10.49
CA ARG A 145 3.17 2.21 -11.56
C ARG A 145 2.51 0.83 -11.53
N CYS A 146 1.20 0.81 -11.73
CA CYS A 146 0.46 -0.44 -11.97
C CYS A 146 0.73 -0.94 -13.39
N ILE A 147 1.30 -2.15 -13.52
CA ILE A 147 1.59 -2.79 -14.81
C ILE A 147 0.48 -3.76 -15.19
N ASP A 148 0.03 -4.57 -14.22
CA ASP A 148 -1.05 -5.53 -14.40
C ASP A 148 -2.21 -5.19 -13.45
N PRO A 149 -3.29 -4.57 -13.96
CA PRO A 149 -4.42 -4.17 -13.13
C PRO A 149 -5.19 -5.37 -12.57
N PHE A 150 -5.16 -6.52 -13.26
CA PHE A 150 -5.82 -7.74 -12.76
C PHE A 150 -5.11 -8.26 -11.51
N LYS A 151 -3.78 -8.45 -11.58
CA LYS A 151 -2.99 -8.83 -10.41
C LYS A 151 -3.06 -7.79 -9.30
N SER A 152 -3.03 -6.50 -9.62
CA SER A 152 -3.14 -5.42 -8.63
C SER A 152 -4.47 -5.37 -7.88
N SER A 153 -5.54 -5.94 -8.45
CA SER A 153 -6.87 -5.91 -7.82
C SER A 153 -7.27 -7.21 -7.14
N TYR A 154 -6.72 -8.35 -7.59
CA TYR A 154 -7.02 -9.66 -7.01
C TYR A 154 -5.85 -10.31 -6.26
N GLY A 155 -4.62 -9.88 -6.49
CA GLY A 155 -3.41 -10.44 -5.86
C GLY A 155 -3.26 -10.03 -4.39
N VAL A 156 -3.69 -8.83 -4.02
CA VAL A 156 -3.65 -8.29 -2.65
C VAL A 156 -4.78 -7.28 -2.45
N GLU A 157 -5.27 -7.14 -1.22
CA GLU A 157 -6.36 -6.19 -0.91
C GLU A 157 -5.98 -4.74 -1.23
N ASP A 158 -4.80 -4.33 -0.78
CA ASP A 158 -4.21 -3.01 -1.05
C ASP A 158 -2.71 -3.15 -1.34
N ALA A 159 -2.38 -3.08 -2.62
CA ALA A 159 -1.01 -3.22 -3.09
C ALA A 159 -0.13 -1.99 -2.77
N GLU A 160 -0.72 -0.79 -2.75
CA GLU A 160 0.00 0.45 -2.44
C GLU A 160 0.44 0.45 -0.96
N PHE A 161 -0.48 0.06 -0.07
CA PHE A 161 -0.18 -0.11 1.34
C PHE A 161 0.85 -1.22 1.59
N ALA A 162 0.68 -2.39 0.96
CA ALA A 162 1.59 -3.52 1.13
C ALA A 162 3.03 -3.17 0.71
N ILE A 163 3.20 -2.49 -0.43
CA ILE A 163 4.50 -2.01 -0.92
C ILE A 163 5.10 -0.98 0.03
N THR A 164 4.31 -0.06 0.57
CA THR A 164 4.80 0.95 1.52
C THR A 164 5.36 0.30 2.78
N GLN A 165 4.72 -0.76 3.29
CA GLN A 165 5.21 -1.50 4.45
C GLN A 165 6.45 -2.32 4.15
N LEU A 166 6.49 -2.95 2.97
CA LEU A 166 7.68 -3.63 2.50
C LEU A 166 8.86 -2.67 2.36
N ALA A 167 8.61 -1.46 1.83
CA ALA A 167 9.62 -0.42 1.71
C ALA A 167 10.19 0.01 3.07
N GLN A 168 9.33 0.27 4.07
CA GLN A 168 9.79 0.60 5.43
C GLN A 168 10.67 -0.49 6.04
N THR A 169 10.28 -1.75 5.86
CA THR A 169 11.01 -2.89 6.42
C THR A 169 12.34 -3.08 5.71
N THR A 170 12.36 -2.97 4.38
CA THR A 170 13.56 -3.09 3.55
C THR A 170 14.54 -1.96 3.84
N MET A 171 14.05 -0.71 3.89
CA MET A 171 14.84 0.46 4.24
C MET A 171 15.53 0.27 5.59
N ARG A 172 14.79 -0.11 6.64
CA ARG A 172 15.35 -0.38 7.97
C ARG A 172 16.42 -1.48 7.95
N ALA A 173 16.23 -2.53 7.16
CA ALA A 173 17.16 -3.66 7.07
C ALA A 173 18.47 -3.30 6.33
N GLU A 174 18.39 -2.49 5.27
CA GLU A 174 19.55 -2.01 4.52
C GLU A 174 20.39 -1.03 5.35
N ILE A 175 19.75 -0.08 6.02
CA ILE A 175 20.44 0.90 6.89
C ILE A 175 21.18 0.21 8.04
N GLY A 176 20.60 -0.85 8.62
CA GLY A 176 21.23 -1.60 9.70
C GLY A 176 22.52 -2.32 9.31
N GLN A 177 22.76 -2.50 8.00
CA GLN A 177 23.96 -3.15 7.45
C GLN A 177 25.02 -2.17 6.95
N MET A 178 24.73 -0.86 7.00
CA MET A 178 25.62 0.19 6.50
C MET A 178 26.05 1.12 7.65
N THR A 179 27.21 1.74 7.47
CA THR A 179 27.71 2.82 8.33
C THR A 179 26.99 4.14 7.98
N LEU A 180 26.99 5.12 8.90
CA LEU A 180 26.36 6.43 8.66
C LEU A 180 26.95 7.12 7.43
N ASP A 181 28.28 7.21 7.38
CA ASP A 181 28.99 7.91 6.30
C ASP A 181 28.71 7.28 4.94
N ARG A 182 28.66 5.93 4.90
CA ARG A 182 28.35 5.19 3.67
C ARG A 182 26.91 5.40 3.23
N THR A 183 25.97 5.43 4.17
CA THR A 183 24.55 5.74 3.90
C THR A 183 24.39 7.13 3.27
N LEU A 184 25.19 8.11 3.72
CA LEU A 184 25.16 9.47 3.19
C LEU A 184 25.91 9.62 1.85
N ALA A 185 27.03 8.93 1.67
CA ALA A 185 27.85 9.00 0.46
C ALA A 185 27.28 8.17 -0.71
N GLU A 186 26.71 7.00 -0.41
CA GLU A 186 26.27 6.00 -1.40
C GLU A 186 24.74 5.92 -1.52
N ARG A 187 24.02 7.05 -1.39
CA ARG A 187 22.55 7.08 -1.48
C ARG A 187 21.99 6.41 -2.75
N ALA A 188 22.67 6.58 -3.89
CA ALA A 188 22.25 5.96 -5.15
C ALA A 188 22.31 4.42 -5.11
N TYR A 189 23.33 3.87 -4.46
CA TYR A 189 23.48 2.43 -4.29
C TYR A 189 22.38 1.87 -3.38
N LEU A 190 22.12 2.55 -2.26
CA LEU A 190 21.08 2.17 -1.33
C LEU A 190 19.69 2.21 -1.99
N ASN A 191 19.39 3.28 -2.74
CA ASN A 191 18.12 3.40 -3.48
C ASN A 191 17.93 2.25 -4.49
N ALA A 192 18.99 1.84 -5.21
CA ALA A 192 18.92 0.73 -6.15
C ALA A 192 18.60 -0.60 -5.44
N ASN A 193 19.31 -0.91 -4.35
CA ASN A 193 19.07 -2.14 -3.58
C ASN A 193 17.64 -2.22 -3.03
N ILE A 194 17.11 -1.10 -2.50
CA ILE A 194 15.73 -1.04 -2.01
C ILE A 194 14.74 -1.30 -3.14
N VAL A 195 14.93 -0.67 -4.31
CA VAL A 195 14.06 -0.88 -5.47
C VAL A 195 14.07 -2.33 -5.92
N ASP A 196 15.24 -2.96 -5.98
CA ASP A 196 15.39 -4.36 -6.38
C ASP A 196 14.70 -5.32 -5.40
N ALA A 197 14.90 -5.12 -4.10
CA ALA A 197 14.25 -5.92 -3.06
C ALA A 197 12.72 -5.77 -3.06
N ILE A 198 12.21 -4.57 -3.33
CA ILE A 198 10.76 -4.33 -3.43
C ILE A 198 10.18 -4.98 -4.70
N ASN A 199 10.86 -4.83 -5.84
CA ASN A 199 10.37 -5.36 -7.12
C ASN A 199 10.25 -6.89 -7.11
N ALA A 200 11.11 -7.59 -6.36
CA ALA A 200 11.03 -9.05 -6.21
C ALA A 200 9.67 -9.54 -5.66
N ALA A 201 9.01 -8.75 -4.81
CA ALA A 201 7.66 -9.05 -4.30
C ALA A 201 6.55 -8.31 -5.05
N ALA A 202 6.82 -7.11 -5.57
CA ALA A 202 5.82 -6.28 -6.24
C ALA A 202 5.29 -6.89 -7.55
N ASP A 203 6.09 -7.72 -8.23
CA ASP A 203 5.69 -8.42 -9.46
C ASP A 203 4.48 -9.36 -9.24
N ASP A 204 4.36 -9.99 -8.07
CA ASP A 204 3.20 -10.82 -7.69
C ASP A 204 1.93 -9.98 -7.50
N TRP A 205 2.09 -8.72 -7.09
CA TRP A 205 1.01 -7.76 -6.88
C TRP A 205 0.68 -6.93 -8.13
N GLY A 206 1.36 -7.14 -9.26
CA GLY A 206 1.10 -6.42 -10.51
C GLY A 206 1.50 -4.94 -10.50
N ILE A 207 2.33 -4.52 -9.56
CA ILE A 207 2.86 -3.16 -9.46
C ILE A 207 4.38 -3.21 -9.66
N ARG A 208 4.93 -2.15 -10.25
CA ARG A 208 6.38 -1.98 -10.40
C ARG A 208 6.83 -0.72 -9.68
N CYS A 209 7.90 -0.86 -8.89
CA CYS A 209 8.64 0.27 -8.35
C CYS A 209 9.60 0.79 -9.43
N LEU A 210 9.48 2.06 -9.78
CA LEU A 210 10.31 2.72 -10.80
C LEU A 210 11.54 3.34 -10.16
N ARG A 211 11.36 4.00 -9.01
CA ARG A 211 12.46 4.60 -8.26
C ARG A 211 12.08 4.78 -6.79
N TYR A 212 13.12 4.83 -5.97
CA TYR A 212 13.06 5.17 -4.56
C TYR A 212 13.96 6.37 -4.30
N GLU A 213 13.44 7.37 -3.60
CA GLU A 213 14.17 8.57 -3.23
C GLU A 213 14.17 8.73 -1.71
N ILE A 214 15.35 8.60 -1.08
CA ILE A 214 15.56 8.91 0.34
C ILE A 214 15.56 10.42 0.55
N ARG A 215 14.88 10.84 1.62
CA ARG A 215 14.89 12.22 2.13
C ARG A 215 15.81 12.34 3.35
#